data_AF-A0AAX4HIT3-F1
#
_entry.id   AF-A0AAX4HIT3-F1
#
_cell.length_a   1.000
_cell.length_b   1.000
_cell.length_c   1.000
_cell.angle_alpha   90.00
_cell.angle_beta   90.00
_cell.angle_gamma   90.00
#
_symmetry.space_group_name_H-M   'P 1'
#
loop_
_entity.id
_entity.type
_entity.pdbx_description
1 polymer ?
#
loop_
_entity_poly.entity_id
_entity_poly.type
_entity_poly.pdbx_seq_one_letter_code
_entity_poly.pdbx_strand_id
1 'polypeptide(L)' 'MKRRREKITYNYECSLTGEQFVTTEKAPHPKDLVSVKAYYEMNPDMDDRPAIIKKKLGIQTNEEKN' A
#
# COMPACT_ATOMS: atom_id res chain seq x y z
N MET A 1 8.04 -38.70 0.33
CA MET A 1 8.66 -37.36 0.37
C MET A 1 7.60 -36.30 0.08
N LYS A 2 7.38 -35.35 1.01
CA LYS A 2 6.45 -34.23 0.81
C LYS A 2 7.12 -33.26 -0.19
N ARG A 3 6.59 -33.12 -1.41
CA ARG A 3 7.13 -32.19 -2.42
C ARG A 3 7.12 -30.77 -1.83
N ARG A 4 8.29 -30.15 -1.68
CA ARG A 4 8.41 -28.74 -1.29
C ARG A 4 7.77 -27.92 -2.41
N ARG A 5 6.74 -27.14 -2.10
CA ARG A 5 6.21 -26.15 -3.04
C ARG A 5 7.24 -25.01 -3.10
N GLU A 6 7.79 -24.77 -4.28
CA GLU A 6 8.64 -23.61 -4.52
C GLU A 6 7.78 -22.35 -4.35
N LYS A 7 8.26 -21.40 -3.53
CA LYS A 7 7.58 -20.12 -3.35
C LYS A 7 8.05 -19.21 -4.48
N ILE A 8 7.16 -18.93 -5.43
CA ILE A 8 7.39 -17.93 -6.46
C ILE A 8 7.13 -16.56 -5.86
N THR A 9 8.05 -15.63 -6.07
CA THR A 9 7.93 -14.23 -5.64
C THR A 9 8.07 -13.31 -6.85
N TYR A 10 7.27 -12.25 -6.87
CA TYR A 10 7.25 -11.22 -7.90
C TYR A 10 7.69 -9.90 -7.28
N ASN A 11 8.60 -9.21 -7.95
CA ASN A 11 9.09 -7.90 -7.54
C ASN A 11 8.42 -6.84 -8.40
N TYR A 12 7.83 -5.85 -7.75
CA TYR A 12 7.15 -4.72 -8.38
C TYR A 12 7.70 -3.40 -7.85
N GLU A 13 7.59 -2.35 -8.64
CA GLU A 13 7.99 -1.00 -8.29
C GLU A 13 6.74 -0.10 -8.29
N CYS A 14 6.58 0.71 -7.24
CA CYS A 14 5.54 1.74 -7.19
C CYS A 14 5.88 2.83 -8.19
N SER A 15 4.98 3.09 -9.13
CA SER A 15 5.18 4.08 -10.20
C SER A 15 5.33 5.52 -9.70
N LEU A 16 4.86 5.83 -8.49
CA LEU A 16 4.89 7.18 -7.91
C LEU A 16 6.09 7.42 -6.98
N THR A 17 6.47 6.41 -6.19
CA THR A 17 7.51 6.55 -5.16
C THR A 17 8.81 5.84 -5.50
N GLY A 18 8.84 4.98 -6.52
CA GLY A 18 10.00 4.13 -6.86
C GLY A 18 10.29 3.04 -5.83
N GLU A 19 9.41 2.86 -4.83
CA GLU A 19 9.55 1.84 -3.79
C GLU A 19 9.33 0.44 -4.38
N GLN A 20 10.15 -0.52 -3.97
CA GLN A 20 10.07 -1.90 -4.44
C GLN A 20 9.31 -2.78 -3.44
N PHE A 21 8.39 -3.58 -3.96
CA PHE A 21 7.55 -4.49 -3.18
C PHE A 21 7.67 -5.91 -3.73
N VAL A 22 7.81 -6.88 -2.82
CA VAL A 22 7.85 -8.30 -3.14
C VAL A 22 6.54 -8.94 -2.73
N THR A 23 5.90 -9.61 -3.66
CA THR A 23 4.60 -10.28 -3.45
C THR A 23 4.67 -11.73 -3.94
N THR A 24 3.85 -12.60 -3.40
CA THR A 24 3.75 -14.00 -3.88
C THR A 24 2.65 -14.17 -4.93
N GLU A 25 1.93 -13.10 -5.26
CA GLU A 25 0.80 -13.08 -6.17
C GLU A 25 1.11 -12.18 -7.37
N LYS A 26 0.72 -12.63 -8.56
CA LYS A 26 0.95 -11.87 -9.79
C LYS A 26 -0.09 -10.75 -9.89
N ALA A 27 0.36 -9.51 -9.96
CA ALA A 27 -0.52 -8.39 -10.20
C ALA A 27 -1.10 -8.41 -11.62
N PRO A 28 -2.41 -8.12 -11.81
CA PRO A 28 -3.05 -8.07 -13.13
C PRO A 28 -2.53 -6.89 -13.98
N HIS A 29 -2.29 -5.74 -13.35
CA HIS A 29 -1.79 -4.52 -13.99
C HIS A 29 -0.58 -3.96 -13.23
N PRO A 30 0.64 -4.49 -13.45
CA PRO A 30 1.83 -4.08 -12.71
C PRO A 30 2.22 -2.60 -12.84
N LYS A 31 1.85 -1.96 -13.96
CA LYS A 31 2.17 -0.55 -14.22
C LYS A 31 1.35 0.43 -13.38
N ASP A 32 0.16 0.00 -12.97
CA ASP A 32 -0.79 0.81 -12.20
C ASP A 32 -0.62 0.59 -10.69
N LEU A 33 0.37 -0.21 -10.29
CA LEU A 33 0.66 -0.45 -8.88
C LEU A 33 1.22 0.82 -8.24
N VAL A 34 0.55 1.23 -7.19
CA VAL A 34 0.94 2.34 -6.32
C VAL A 34 1.05 1.84 -4.89
N SER A 35 1.95 2.45 -4.11
CA SER A 35 2.03 2.14 -2.69
C SER A 35 0.75 2.61 -1.98
N VAL A 36 0.39 1.93 -0.89
CA VAL A 36 -0.80 2.27 -0.10
C VAL A 36 -0.77 3.73 0.36
N LYS A 37 0.41 4.24 0.71
CA LYS A 37 0.61 5.64 1.08
C LYS A 37 0.27 6.56 -0.10
N ALA A 38 0.84 6.31 -1.27
CA ALA A 38 0.61 7.12 -2.46
C ALA A 38 -0.87 7.09 -2.90
N TYR A 39 -1.54 5.94 -2.75
CA TYR A 39 -2.97 5.83 -3.01
C TYR A 39 -3.80 6.78 -2.15
N TYR A 40 -3.55 6.83 -0.83
CA TYR A 40 -4.28 7.73 0.07
C TYR A 40 -3.86 9.20 -0.06
N GLU A 41 -2.64 9.49 -0.52
CA GLU A 41 -2.23 10.86 -0.87
C GLU A 41 -3.01 11.40 -2.07
N MET A 42 -3.33 10.54 -3.05
CA MET A 42 -4.17 10.91 -4.19
C MET A 42 -5.68 10.88 -3.88
N ASN A 43 -6.10 10.06 -2.92
CA ASN A 43 -7.51 9.84 -2.57
C ASN A 43 -7.72 10.01 -1.05
N PRO A 44 -7.60 11.22 -0.52
CA PRO A 44 -7.67 11.47 0.93
C PRO A 44 -9.04 11.11 1.53
N ASP A 45 -10.13 11.28 0.75
CA ASP A 45 -11.50 10.96 1.20
C ASP A 45 -11.73 9.46 1.40
N MET A 46 -10.90 8.62 0.78
CA MET A 46 -10.96 7.16 0.90
C MET A 46 -10.01 6.62 1.97
N ASP A 47 -9.32 7.50 2.71
CA ASP A 47 -8.41 7.08 3.78
C ASP A 47 -9.20 6.54 4.98
N ASP A 48 -9.35 5.22 5.02
CA ASP A 48 -9.98 4.46 6.09
C ASP A 48 -8.99 4.02 7.18
N ARG A 49 -7.73 4.50 7.15
CA ARG A 49 -6.74 4.15 8.18
C ARG A 49 -7.25 4.56 9.57
N PRO A 50 -7.00 3.74 10.61
CA PRO A 50 -7.41 4.08 11.97
C PRO A 50 -6.85 5.43 12.43
N ALA A 51 -7.60 6.17 13.25
CA ALA A 51 -7.19 7.48 13.76
C ALA A 51 -5.79 7.46 14.42
N ILE A 52 -5.44 6.37 15.11
CA ILE A 52 -4.12 6.17 15.71
C ILE A 52 -3.01 6.18 14.64
N ILE A 53 -3.26 5.56 13.48
CA ILE A 53 -2.32 5.51 12.35
C ILE A 53 -2.24 6.87 11.67
N LYS A 54 -3.38 7.52 11.41
CA LYS A 54 -3.43 8.88 10.85
C LYS A 54 -2.66 9.88 11.72
N LYS A 55 -2.83 9.81 13.04
CA LYS A 55 -2.07 10.61 14.02
C LYS A 55 -0.57 10.34 13.97
N LYS A 56 -0.13 9.08 13.88
CA LYS A 56 1.29 8.72 13.73
C LYS A 56 1.90 9.25 12.43
N LEU A 57 1.10 9.34 11.38
CA LEU A 57 1.51 9.87 10.07
C LEU A 57 1.40 11.40 9.99
N GLY A 58 0.92 12.08 11.05
CA GLY A 58 0.74 13.53 11.07
C GLY A 58 -0.43 14.04 10.22
N ILE A 59 -1.34 13.16 9.81
CA ILE A 59 -2.53 13.52 9.04
C ILE A 59 -3.55 14.10 10.02
N GLN A 60 -3.64 15.43 10.07
CA GLN A 60 -4.66 16.13 10.86
C GLN A 60 -6.02 15.89 10.20
N THR A 61 -6.80 14.97 10.76
CA THR A 61 -8.23 14.86 10.43
C THR A 61 -8.92 16.02 11.14
N ASN A 62 -9.51 16.94 10.38
CA ASN A 62 -10.19 18.15 10.88
C ASN A 62 -11.49 17.85 11.68
N GLU A 63 -11.65 16.65 12.23
CA GLU A 63 -12.83 16.20 12.96
C GLU A 63 -12.78 16.58 14.46
N GLU A 64 -11.70 17.19 14.95
CA GLU A 64 -11.58 17.72 16.33
C GLU A 64 -12.03 19.20 16.46
N LYS A 65 -13.09 19.60 15.74
CA LYS A 65 -13.78 20.87 16.01
C LYS A 65 -15.29 20.65 16.15
N ASN A 66 -15.71 20.21 17.34
CA ASN A 66 -16.84 20.79 18.10
C ASN A 66 -16.95 20.15 19.47
#